data_AF-A0A3C1GB11-F1
#
_entry.id   AF-A0A3C1GB11-F1
#
_cell.length_a   1.000
_cell.length_b   1.000
_cell.length_c   1.000
_cell.angle_alpha   90.00
_cell.angle_beta   90.00
_cell.angle_gamma   90.00
#
_symmetry.space_group_name_H-M   'P 1'
#
loop_
_entity.id
_entity.type
_entity.pdbx_description
1 polymer ?
#
loop_
_entity_poly.entity_id
_entity_poly.type
_entity_poly.pdbx_seq_one_letter_code
_entity_poly.pdbx_strand_id
1 'polypeptide(L)'
;MAETSTGRPLHRLIPVEVKYRANIEEFLRRYGDELLSKIGEQWPELCIVLVTDNPAPGRSCFQVIDLSMIPPDAPLASLDLHEIRDLDVFGTTVREYEGLVRRIFPLLRLVAAAGTPRGQVAP
;
A
#
# COMPACT_ATOMS: atom_id res chain seq x y z
N MET A 1 11.10 -40.78 19.56
CA MET A 1 10.83 -40.31 18.20
C MET A 1 9.34 -40.45 17.96
N ALA A 2 8.61 -39.34 17.89
CA ALA A 2 7.22 -39.30 17.46
C ALA A 2 7.08 -38.08 16.54
N GLU A 3 6.48 -38.33 15.38
CA GLU A 3 6.50 -37.49 14.18
C GLU A 3 5.80 -36.15 14.37
N THR A 4 6.53 -35.05 14.16
CA THR A 4 5.94 -33.73 13.94
C THR A 4 5.50 -33.64 12.48
N SER A 5 4.32 -34.16 12.15
CA SER A 5 3.63 -33.77 10.93
C SER A 5 3.01 -32.39 11.16
N THR A 6 3.83 -31.33 11.09
CA THR A 6 3.31 -29.96 10.95
C THR A 6 2.90 -29.78 9.49
N GLY A 7 1.74 -30.34 9.14
CA GLY A 7 1.12 -30.09 7.84
C GLY A 7 1.08 -28.59 7.58
N ARG A 8 1.57 -28.15 6.41
CA ARG A 8 1.48 -26.74 6.02
C ARG A 8 0.01 -26.30 6.12
N PRO A 9 -0.29 -25.11 6.66
CA PRO A 9 -1.66 -24.62 6.73
C PRO A 9 -2.29 -24.65 5.34
N LEU A 10 -3.49 -25.26 5.22
CA LEU A 10 -4.23 -25.30 3.95
C LEU A 10 -4.74 -23.91 3.54
N HIS A 11 -4.80 -22.97 4.48
CA HIS A 11 -5.19 -21.58 4.27
C HIS A 11 -4.37 -20.67 5.19
N ARG A 12 -4.04 -19.47 4.71
CA ARG A 12 -3.39 -18.40 5.48
C ARG A 12 -4.33 -17.20 5.53
N LEU A 13 -4.54 -16.64 6.73
CA LEU A 13 -5.23 -15.37 6.88
C LEU A 13 -4.18 -14.26 6.81
N ILE A 14 -4.35 -13.33 5.88
CA ILE A 14 -3.46 -12.18 5.71
C ILE A 14 -4.25 -10.92 6.05
N PRO A 15 -3.91 -10.21 7.14
CA PRO A 15 -4.51 -8.91 7.40
C PRO A 15 -4.04 -7.92 6.33
N VAL A 16 -5.00 -7.28 5.67
CA VAL A 16 -4.75 -6.31 4.60
C VAL A 16 -5.35 -4.96 4.96
N GLU A 17 -4.52 -3.92 4.99
CA GLU A 17 -4.96 -2.54 5.08
C GLU A 17 -4.76 -1.83 3.74
N VAL A 18 -5.80 -1.16 3.24
CA VAL A 18 -5.72 -0.40 1.98
C VAL A 18 -5.81 1.09 2.27
N LYS A 19 -4.82 1.86 1.81
CA LYS A 19 -4.77 3.31 2.02
C LYS A 19 -4.34 4.07 0.78
N TYR A 20 -5.02 5.19 0.52
CA TYR A 20 -4.56 6.15 -0.46
C TYR A 20 -3.44 7.04 0.10
N ARG A 21 -2.40 7.29 -0.71
CA ARG A 21 -1.32 8.25 -0.47
C ARG A 21 -0.97 8.95 -1.77
N ALA A 22 -1.02 10.28 -1.80
CA ALA A 22 -0.69 11.07 -2.99
C ALA A 22 0.80 10.99 -3.39
N ASN A 23 1.69 10.78 -2.41
CA ASN A 23 3.11 10.56 -2.61
C ASN A 23 3.59 9.46 -1.66
N ILE A 24 3.85 8.27 -2.20
CA ILE A 24 4.26 7.10 -1.42
C ILE A 24 5.69 7.26 -0.90
N GLU A 25 6.62 7.76 -1.71
CA GLU A 25 8.03 7.91 -1.33
C GLU A 25 8.20 8.90 -0.18
N GLU A 26 7.49 10.02 -0.24
CA GLU A 26 7.48 11.00 0.85
C GLU A 26 6.82 10.44 2.12
N PHE A 27 5.75 9.65 1.98
CA PHE A 27 5.11 8.98 3.10
C PHE A 27 6.07 8.00 3.78
N LEU A 28 6.75 7.13 3.01
CA LEU A 28 7.73 6.17 3.52
C LEU A 28 8.90 6.88 4.20
N ARG A 29 9.45 7.94 3.59
CA ARG A 29 10.55 8.71 4.16
C ARG A 29 10.18 9.36 5.50
N ARG A 30 8.93 9.83 5.65
CA ARG A 30 8.51 10.60 6.83
C ARG A 30 8.02 9.73 7.97
N TYR A 31 7.38 8.60 7.66
CA TYR A 31 6.66 7.78 8.64
C TYR A 31 7.11 6.33 8.67
N GLY A 32 8.03 5.91 7.81
CA GLY A 32 8.40 4.50 7.64
C GLY A 32 8.96 3.87 8.90
N ASP A 33 9.89 4.53 9.58
CA ASP A 33 10.51 4.02 10.80
C ASP A 33 9.48 3.88 11.94
N GLU A 34 8.61 4.88 12.11
CA GLU A 34 7.54 4.82 13.12
C GLU A 34 6.51 3.72 12.82
N LEU A 35 6.17 3.55 11.55
CA LEU A 35 5.24 2.52 11.07
C LEU A 35 5.79 1.13 11.38
N LEU A 36 7.07 0.89 11.07
CA LEU A 36 7.75 -0.38 11.33
C LEU A 36 7.77 -0.72 12.81
N SER A 37 8.21 0.21 13.67
CA SER A 37 8.36 -0.08 15.10
C SER A 37 7.01 -0.32 15.80
N LYS A 38 5.98 0.49 15.52
CA LYS A 38 4.70 0.38 16.24
C LYS A 38 3.80 -0.73 15.72
N ILE A 39 3.73 -0.89 14.40
CA ILE A 39 2.79 -1.81 13.77
C ILE A 39 3.40 -3.20 13.60
N GLY A 40 4.70 -3.28 13.28
CA GLY A 40 5.40 -4.56 13.10
C GLY A 40 5.41 -5.43 14.34
N GLU A 41 5.51 -4.83 15.54
CA GLU A 41 5.44 -5.56 16.81
C GLU A 41 4.05 -6.16 17.11
N GLN A 42 2.98 -5.46 16.72
CA GLN A 42 1.61 -5.87 17.02
C GLN A 42 1.00 -6.75 15.92
N TRP A 43 1.36 -6.50 14.66
CA TRP A 43 0.78 -7.12 13.48
C TRP A 43 1.86 -7.51 12.47
N PRO A 44 2.73 -8.49 12.78
CA PRO A 44 3.88 -8.84 11.96
C PRO A 44 3.51 -9.39 10.57
N GLU A 45 2.28 -9.88 10.38
CA GLU A 45 1.78 -10.38 9.10
C GLU A 45 0.94 -9.35 8.33
N LEU A 46 0.88 -8.09 8.79
CA LEU A 46 0.10 -7.04 8.11
C LEU A 46 0.71 -6.68 6.76
N CYS A 47 -0.15 -6.71 5.75
CA CYS A 47 0.12 -6.22 4.42
C CYS A 47 -0.60 -4.87 4.24
N ILE A 48 0.16 -3.80 3.97
CA ILE A 48 -0.39 -2.47 3.71
C ILE A 48 -0.32 -2.19 2.21
N VAL A 49 -1.49 -2.17 1.55
CA VAL A 49 -1.63 -1.78 0.15
C VAL A 49 -1.79 -0.26 0.07
N LEU A 50 -0.79 0.40 -0.51
CA LEU A 50 -0.79 1.81 -0.82
C LEU A 50 -1.30 2.05 -2.24
N VAL A 51 -2.31 2.91 -2.36
CA VAL A 51 -2.87 3.36 -3.63
C VAL A 51 -2.43 4.80 -3.89
N THR A 52 -1.92 5.08 -5.08
CA THR A 52 -1.54 6.43 -5.53
C THR A 52 -2.04 6.70 -6.94
N ASP A 53 -2.50 7.93 -7.20
CA ASP A 53 -2.80 8.43 -8.54
C ASP A 53 -1.58 9.05 -9.23
N ASN A 54 -0.48 9.20 -8.50
CA ASN A 54 0.78 9.79 -8.94
C ASN A 54 1.97 8.89 -8.54
N PRO A 55 2.09 7.68 -9.14
CA PRO A 55 3.22 6.81 -8.87
C PRO A 55 4.51 7.38 -9.46
N ALA A 56 5.64 7.01 -8.87
CA ALA A 56 6.95 7.31 -9.44
C ALA A 56 7.14 6.61 -10.81
N PRO A 57 8.05 7.10 -11.67
CA PRO A 57 8.27 6.51 -12.99
C PRO A 57 8.58 5.01 -12.91
N GLY A 58 7.85 4.22 -13.70
CA GLY A 58 8.01 2.76 -13.72
C GLY A 58 7.39 2.01 -12.54
N ARG A 59 6.74 2.70 -11.60
CA ARG A 59 6.06 2.10 -10.46
C ARG A 59 4.55 1.98 -10.67
N SER A 60 3.96 1.00 -9.99
CA SER A 60 2.52 0.78 -9.99
C SER A 60 1.76 1.85 -9.18
N CYS A 61 0.51 2.13 -9.56
CA CYS A 61 -0.45 2.85 -8.73
C CYS A 61 -0.81 2.09 -7.44
N PHE A 62 -0.58 0.77 -7.42
CA PHE A 62 -0.81 -0.11 -6.28
C PHE A 62 0.53 -0.70 -5.82
N GLN A 63 0.99 -0.27 -4.65
CA GLN A 63 2.24 -0.71 -4.04
C GLN A 63 1.95 -1.31 -2.66
N VAL A 64 2.83 -2.16 -2.15
CA VAL A 64 2.62 -2.92 -0.93
C VAL A 64 3.81 -2.80 0.00
N ILE A 65 3.52 -2.61 1.27
CA ILE A 65 4.46 -2.84 2.37
C ILE A 65 4.04 -4.17 3.02
N ASP A 66 4.88 -5.19 2.89
CA ASP A 66 4.69 -6.46 3.60
C ASP A 66 5.61 -6.49 4.81
N LEU A 67 5.04 -6.29 6.00
CA LEU A 67 5.81 -6.24 7.25
C LEU A 67 6.52 -7.57 7.56
N SER A 68 6.05 -8.69 7.01
CA SER A 68 6.66 -10.01 7.22
C SER A 68 7.93 -10.23 6.40
N MET A 69 8.11 -9.46 5.31
CA MET A 69 9.24 -9.60 4.39
C MET A 69 10.32 -8.54 4.58
N ILE A 70 10.14 -7.58 5.51
CA ILE A 70 11.09 -6.48 5.71
C ILE A 70 12.19 -6.89 6.70
N PRO A 71 13.47 -6.89 6.30
CA PRO A 71 14.57 -7.09 7.22
C PRO A 71 14.62 -5.99 8.29
N PRO A 72 15.01 -6.30 9.53
CA PRO A 72 15.07 -5.32 10.64
C PRO A 72 15.93 -4.08 10.35
N ASP A 73 16.99 -4.24 9.53
CA ASP A 73 17.97 -3.19 9.23
C ASP A 73 17.84 -2.62 7.81
N ALA A 74 16.78 -2.96 7.08
CA ALA A 74 16.54 -2.46 5.73
C ALA A 74 15.65 -1.22 5.75
N PRO A 75 15.93 -0.19 4.91
CA PRO A 75 15.02 0.93 4.76
C PRO A 75 13.67 0.45 4.25
N LEU A 76 12.59 1.01 4.81
CA LEU A 76 11.23 0.66 4.42
C LEU A 76 11.02 0.97 2.93
N ALA A 77 10.83 -0.08 2.14
CA ALA A 77 10.50 0.00 0.73
C ALA A 77 9.16 -0.67 0.48
N SER A 78 8.47 -0.20 -0.56
CA SER A 78 7.28 -0.85 -1.06
C SER A 78 7.59 -1.62 -2.34
N LEU A 79 6.85 -2.69 -2.60
CA LEU A 79 6.89 -3.47 -3.83
C LEU A 79 5.63 -3.20 -4.66
N ASP A 80 5.64 -3.45 -5.96
CA ASP A 80 4.40 -3.36 -6.72
C ASP A 80 3.48 -4.53 -6.31
N LEU A 81 2.16 -4.28 -6.21
CA LEU A 81 1.20 -5.25 -5.65
C LEU A 81 1.27 -6.64 -6.30
N HIS A 82 1.52 -6.70 -7.62
CA HIS A 82 1.62 -7.96 -8.36
C HIS A 82 2.89 -8.78 -8.09
N GLU A 83 3.87 -8.20 -7.41
CA GLU A 83 5.10 -8.88 -7.01
C GLU A 83 4.87 -9.72 -5.74
N ILE A 84 3.80 -9.44 -4.99
CA ILE A 84 3.42 -10.19 -3.78
C ILE A 84 2.64 -11.44 -4.16
N ARG A 85 3.37 -12.56 -4.25
CA ARG A 85 2.81 -13.86 -4.69
C ARG A 85 1.71 -14.38 -3.77
N ASP A 86 1.79 -14.08 -2.48
CA ASP A 86 0.85 -14.57 -1.47
C ASP A 86 -0.56 -13.97 -1.61
N LEU A 87 -0.69 -12.85 -2.33
CA LEU A 87 -1.99 -12.20 -2.57
C LEU A 87 -2.68 -12.66 -3.85
N ASP A 88 -1.99 -13.43 -4.70
CA ASP A 88 -2.50 -13.94 -5.98
C ASP A 88 -3.09 -12.84 -6.90
N VAL A 89 -2.47 -11.65 -6.88
CA VAL A 89 -2.86 -10.51 -7.73
C VAL A 89 -1.96 -10.45 -8.96
N PHE A 90 -2.54 -10.60 -10.14
CA PHE A 90 -1.79 -10.62 -11.39
C PHE A 90 -1.54 -9.23 -11.98
N GLY A 91 -0.40 -9.06 -12.66
CA GLY A 91 -0.03 -7.79 -13.30
C GLY A 91 -1.02 -7.31 -14.37
N THR A 92 -1.76 -8.23 -15.02
CA THR A 92 -2.86 -7.88 -15.93
C THR A 92 -3.98 -7.14 -15.20
N THR A 93 -4.42 -7.68 -14.06
CA THR A 93 -5.43 -7.07 -13.18
C THR A 93 -4.95 -5.72 -12.69
N VAL A 94 -3.71 -5.63 -12.20
CA VAL A 94 -3.13 -4.35 -11.75
C VAL A 94 -3.27 -3.29 -12.84
N ARG A 95 -2.77 -3.56 -14.07
CA ARG A 95 -2.82 -2.60 -15.18
C ARG A 95 -4.22 -2.14 -15.55
N GLU A 96 -5.20 -3.05 -15.53
CA GLU A 96 -6.60 -2.70 -15.79
C GLU A 96 -7.13 -1.70 -14.75
N TYR A 97 -6.93 -2.01 -13.48
CA TYR A 97 -7.37 -1.15 -12.37
C TYR A 97 -6.56 0.15 -12.29
N GLU A 98 -5.30 0.18 -12.72
CA GLU A 98 -4.55 1.44 -12.87
C GLU A 98 -5.22 2.36 -13.88
N GLY A 99 -5.75 1.80 -14.97
CA GLY A 99 -6.53 2.53 -15.96
C GLY A 99 -7.75 3.21 -15.32
N LEU A 100 -8.38 2.56 -14.34
CA LEU A 100 -9.49 3.14 -13.57
C LEU A 100 -9.01 4.24 -12.61
N VAL A 101 -7.94 4.00 -11.85
CA VAL A 101 -7.35 5.00 -10.93
C VAL A 101 -7.03 6.29 -11.68
N ARG A 102 -6.33 6.18 -12.81
CA ARG A 102 -5.94 7.31 -13.66
C ARG A 102 -7.13 8.08 -14.25
N ARG A 103 -8.32 7.47 -14.33
CA ARG A 103 -9.56 8.14 -14.78
C ARG A 103 -10.31 8.78 -13.63
N ILE A 104 -10.40 8.10 -12.49
CA ILE A 104 -11.26 8.51 -11.37
C ILE A 104 -10.61 9.64 -10.55
N PHE A 105 -9.35 9.49 -10.16
CA PHE A 105 -8.72 10.44 -9.23
C PHE A 105 -8.59 11.87 -9.76
N PRO A 106 -8.27 12.10 -11.06
CA PRO A 106 -8.31 13.46 -11.61
C PRO A 106 -9.69 14.12 -11.49
N LEU A 107 -10.77 13.36 -11.70
CA LEU A 107 -12.14 13.86 -11.55
C LEU A 107 -12.44 14.21 -10.09
N LEU A 108 -12.04 13.36 -9.15
CA LEU A 108 -12.18 13.63 -7.72
C LEU A 108 -11.42 14.88 -7.28
N ARG A 109 -10.21 15.10 -7.81
CA ARG A 109 -9.41 16.31 -7.55
C ARG A 109 -10.09 17.56 -8.10
N LEU A 110 -10.69 17.47 -9.30
CA LEU A 110 -11.41 18.59 -9.90
C LEU A 110 -12.66 18.96 -9.09
N VAL A 111 -13.42 17.97 -8.60
CA VAL A 111 -14.56 18.20 -7.70
C VAL A 111 -14.11 18.80 -6.37
N ALA A 112 -13.03 18.30 -5.77
CA ALA A 112 -12.49 18.84 -4.53
C ALA A 112 -12.02 20.30 -4.67
N ALA A 113 -11.38 20.64 -5.80
CA ALA A 113 -10.97 22.00 -6.11
C ALA A 113 -12.17 22.95 -6.33
N ALA A 114 -13.24 22.47 -6.98
CA ALA A 114 -14.47 23.23 -7.20
C ALA A 114 -15.31 23.41 -5.93
N GLY A 115 -15.19 22.49 -4.97
CA GLY A 115 -15.90 22.52 -3.68
C GLY A 115 -15.30 23.43 -2.62
N THR A 116 -14.19 24.13 -2.88
CA THR A 116 -13.64 25.12 -1.94
C THR A 116 -14.36 26.46 -2.13
N PRO A 117 -15.23 26.91 -1.21
CA PRO A 117 -15.82 28.23 -1.31
C PRO A 117 -14.70 29.28 -1.18
N ARG A 118 -14.58 30.14 -2.19
CA ARG A 118 -13.89 31.42 -2.09
C ARG A 118 -14.64 32.28 -1.06
N GLY A 119 -14.26 32.18 0.20
CA GLY A 119 -15.00 32.82 1.28
C GLY A 119 -14.23 32.88 2.59
N GLN A 120 -13.07 33.53 2.58
CA GLN A 120 -12.59 34.20 3.79
C GLN A 120 -11.85 35.47 3.40
N VAL A 121 -12.64 36.54 3.31
CA VAL A 121 -12.16 37.92 3.37
C VAL A 121 -11.93 38.20 4.86
N ALA A 122 -10.74 38.70 5.19
CA ALA A 122 -10.30 39.03 6.54
C ALA A 122 -11.17 40.12 7.20
N PRO A 123 -11.23 40.17 8.54
CA PRO A 123 -11.19 41.43 9.27
C PRO A 123 -9.74 41.91 9.47
#